data_AF-A0A7S0Z058-F1
#
_entry.id   AF-A0A7S0Z058-F1
#
_cell.length_a   1.000
_cell.length_b   1.000
_cell.length_c   1.000
_cell.angle_alpha   90.00
_cell.angle_beta   90.00
_cell.angle_gamma   90.00
#
_symmetry.space_group_name_H-M   'P 1'
#
loop_
_entity.id
_entity.type
_entity.pdbx_description
1 polymer ?
#
loop_
_entity_poly.entity_id
_entity_poly.type
_entity_poly.pdbx_seq_one_letter_code
_entity_poly.pdbx_strand_id
1 'polypeptide(L)'
;MKGVLKITDAVTGAPVYLVGAMHYNPVSIRRTKLTLQELANAGELSAVVIESCASRWNSTLNQPTWVRNVLQSEMGAAAKLAQESGAELVLGDQPIEETSDDMGKTLQMTVDDLKSPLSGGWSRIASDVVR
;
A
#
# COMPACT_ATOMS: atom_id res chain seq x y z
N MET A 1 8.41 -10.50 16.75
CA MET A 1 6.97 -10.18 16.96
C MET A 1 6.13 -10.95 15.94
N LYS A 2 4.97 -11.53 16.31
CA LYS A 2 4.06 -12.13 15.31
C LYS A 2 3.56 -11.06 14.34
N GLY A 3 3.54 -11.37 13.04
CA GLY A 3 3.08 -10.44 11.99
C GLY A 3 4.12 -9.44 11.49
N VAL A 4 5.41 -9.66 11.82
CA VAL A 4 6.55 -8.98 11.20
C VAL A 4 7.47 -10.05 10.62
N LEU A 5 7.80 -9.93 9.34
CA LEU A 5 8.74 -10.81 8.66
C LEU A 5 10.04 -10.04 8.41
N LYS A 6 11.17 -10.60 8.86
CA LYS A 6 12.49 -10.09 8.51
C LYS A 6 13.01 -10.88 7.30
N ILE A 7 13.36 -10.16 6.25
CA ILE A 7 14.08 -10.70 5.10
C ILE A 7 15.40 -9.95 4.95
N THR A 8 16.32 -10.53 4.19
CA THR A 8 17.58 -9.87 3.83
C THR A 8 17.52 -9.58 2.34
N ASP A 9 17.71 -8.32 1.97
CA ASP A 9 17.85 -7.96 0.56
C ASP A 9 19.07 -8.65 -0.04
N ALA A 10 18.86 -9.38 -1.14
CA ALA A 10 19.89 -10.25 -1.71
C ALA A 10 21.03 -9.46 -2.37
N VAL A 11 20.78 -8.21 -2.78
CA VAL A 11 21.75 -7.38 -3.49
C VAL A 11 22.62 -6.60 -2.53
N THR A 12 22.02 -5.96 -1.53
CA THR A 12 22.69 -5.06 -0.58
C THR A 12 23.05 -5.74 0.73
N GLY A 13 22.45 -6.89 1.04
CA GLY A 13 22.57 -7.54 2.34
C GLY A 13 21.82 -6.81 3.46
N ALA A 14 21.09 -5.74 3.16
CA ALA A 14 20.37 -4.96 4.16
C ALA A 14 19.18 -5.74 4.74
N PRO A 15 18.93 -5.65 6.06
CA PRO A 15 17.72 -6.23 6.65
C PRO A 15 16.49 -5.41 6.24
N VAL A 16 15.45 -6.09 5.77
CA VAL A 16 14.15 -5.51 5.44
C VAL A 16 13.09 -6.13 6.36
N TYR A 17 12.30 -5.28 7.00
CA TYR A 17 11.23 -5.69 7.91
C TYR A 17 9.88 -5.41 7.26
N LEU A 18 9.17 -6.48 6.89
CA LEU A 18 7.81 -6.41 6.37
C LEU A 18 6.82 -6.48 7.53
N VAL A 19 6.11 -5.39 7.78
CA VAL A 19 5.10 -5.30 8.85
C VAL A 19 3.72 -5.55 8.27
N GLY A 20 3.16 -6.73 8.53
CA GLY A 20 1.80 -7.04 8.10
C GLY A 20 0.78 -6.18 8.85
N ALA A 21 -0.11 -5.53 8.12
CA ALA A 21 -1.12 -4.63 8.64
C ALA A 21 -2.51 -4.95 8.07
N MET A 22 -3.52 -4.89 8.93
CA MET A 22 -4.91 -4.71 8.53
C MET A 22 -5.24 -3.24 8.72
N HIS A 23 -5.79 -2.55 7.71
CA HIS A 23 -6.01 -1.11 7.79
C HIS A 23 -6.90 -0.70 8.97
N TYR A 24 -6.48 0.38 9.66
CA TYR A 24 -7.17 0.97 10.80
C TYR A 24 -7.34 0.05 12.01
N ASN A 25 -6.58 -1.06 12.05
CA ASN A 25 -6.68 -2.02 13.13
C ASN A 25 -5.74 -1.62 14.27
N PRO A 26 -6.24 -1.41 15.51
CA PRO A 26 -5.41 -1.00 16.64
C PRO A 26 -4.19 -1.88 16.92
N VAL A 27 -4.30 -3.20 16.69
CA VAL A 27 -3.19 -4.14 16.89
C VAL A 27 -2.14 -3.97 15.80
N SER A 28 -2.55 -3.74 14.56
CA SER A 28 -1.63 -3.43 13.45
C SER A 28 -0.91 -2.11 13.69
N ILE A 29 -1.63 -1.05 14.09
CA ILE A 29 -1.05 0.25 14.44
C ILE A 29 -0.01 0.11 15.55
N ARG A 30 -0.35 -0.63 16.62
CA ARG A 30 0.58 -0.87 17.73
C ARG A 30 1.81 -1.65 17.29
N ARG A 31 1.63 -2.68 16.46
CA ARG A 31 2.74 -3.48 15.91
C ARG A 31 3.69 -2.61 15.09
N THR A 32 3.16 -1.79 14.20
CA THR A 32 3.96 -0.85 13.40
C THR A 32 4.75 0.08 14.30
N LYS A 33 4.09 0.71 15.29
CA LYS A 33 4.76 1.61 16.23
C LYS A 33 5.91 0.95 16.98
N LEU A 34 5.66 -0.22 17.58
CA LEU A 34 6.67 -0.94 18.34
C LEU A 34 7.85 -1.37 17.46
N THR A 35 7.57 -1.89 16.27
CA THR A 35 8.63 -2.33 15.34
C THR A 35 9.54 -1.18 14.94
N LEU A 36 8.96 -0.04 14.53
CA LEU A 36 9.75 1.12 14.14
C LEU A 36 10.50 1.72 15.34
N GLN A 37 9.88 1.77 16.52
CA GLN A 37 10.54 2.26 17.75
C GLN A 37 11.72 1.38 18.14
N GLU A 38 11.58 0.06 18.08
CA GLU A 38 12.68 -0.88 18.35
C GLU A 38 13.85 -0.65 17.38
N LEU A 39 13.57 -0.54 16.08
CA LEU A 39 14.60 -0.29 15.06
C LEU A 39 15.25 1.10 15.21
N ALA A 40 14.45 2.14 15.48
CA ALA A 40 14.95 3.50 15.66
C ALA A 40 15.84 3.59 16.92
N ASN A 41 15.42 3.00 18.03
CA ASN A 41 16.19 2.98 19.27
C ASN A 41 17.50 2.19 19.14
N ALA A 42 17.52 1.17 18.27
CA ALA A 42 18.73 0.42 17.94
C ALA A 42 19.66 1.16 16.95
N GLY A 43 19.22 2.30 16.38
CA GLY A 43 19.94 2.98 15.30
C GLY A 43 19.93 2.22 13.97
N GLU A 44 19.00 1.28 13.80
CA GLU A 44 18.88 0.41 12.62
C GLU A 44 17.80 0.87 11.63
N LEU A 45 17.00 1.89 11.99
CA LEU A 45 15.94 2.41 11.12
C LEU A 45 16.49 3.47 10.15
N SER A 46 16.76 3.08 8.91
CA SER A 46 17.26 3.98 7.85
C SER A 46 16.13 4.55 6.99
N ALA A 47 15.17 3.72 6.60
CA ALA A 47 14.05 4.10 5.75
C ALA A 47 12.76 3.36 6.14
N VAL A 48 11.63 4.01 5.87
CA VAL A 48 10.28 3.47 6.03
C VAL A 48 9.56 3.60 4.70
N VAL A 49 9.18 2.46 4.14
CA VAL A 49 8.33 2.41 2.95
C VAL A 49 6.89 2.18 3.38
N ILE A 50 5.96 3.03 2.95
CA ILE A 50 4.53 2.83 3.16
C ILE A 50 3.82 2.46 1.87
N GLU A 51 2.80 1.60 1.98
CA GLU A 51 1.93 1.18 0.88
C GLU A 51 0.94 2.30 0.52
N SER A 52 1.48 3.38 -0.04
CA SER A 52 0.73 4.49 -0.59
C SER A 52 1.50 5.14 -1.74
N CYS A 53 0.79 5.87 -2.59
CA CYS A 53 1.34 6.64 -3.69
C CYS A 53 1.14 8.14 -3.46
N ALA A 54 1.81 9.00 -4.22
CA ALA A 54 1.83 10.44 -3.98
C ALA A 54 0.42 11.07 -3.97
N SER A 55 -0.43 10.74 -4.95
CA SER A 55 -1.78 11.29 -5.05
C SER A 55 -2.67 10.84 -3.89
N ARG A 56 -2.63 9.55 -3.52
CA ARG A 56 -3.37 9.00 -2.36
C ARG A 56 -2.89 9.58 -1.04
N TRP A 57 -1.58 9.70 -0.88
CA TRP A 57 -0.97 10.29 0.32
C TRP A 57 -1.33 11.77 0.46
N ASN A 58 -1.20 12.55 -0.60
CA ASN A 58 -1.57 13.97 -0.61
C ASN A 58 -3.06 14.18 -0.32
N SER A 59 -3.94 13.35 -0.88
CA SER A 59 -5.37 13.37 -0.56
C SER A 59 -5.62 13.13 0.93
N THR A 60 -4.90 12.18 1.53
CA THR A 60 -4.94 11.91 2.98
C THR A 60 -4.45 13.12 3.79
N LEU A 61 -3.36 13.75 3.33
CA LEU A 61 -2.80 14.97 3.91
C LEU A 61 -3.64 16.24 3.66
N ASN A 62 -4.71 16.18 2.88
CA ASN A 62 -5.65 17.29 2.69
C ASN A 62 -6.93 17.14 3.52
N GLN A 63 -7.15 15.98 4.16
CA GLN A 63 -8.30 15.77 5.03
C GLN A 63 -8.23 16.63 6.30
N PRO A 64 -9.35 17.00 6.95
CA PRO A 64 -9.30 17.71 8.22
C PRO A 64 -8.54 16.93 9.31
N THR A 65 -7.85 17.62 10.22
CA THR A 65 -7.04 16.99 11.29
C THR A 65 -7.84 16.01 12.14
N TRP A 66 -9.11 16.30 12.41
CA TRP A 66 -9.99 15.40 13.16
C TRP A 66 -10.28 14.10 12.40
N VAL A 67 -10.43 14.16 11.07
CA VAL A 67 -10.61 12.98 10.21
C VAL A 67 -9.33 12.13 10.20
N ARG A 68 -8.16 12.77 10.07
CA ARG A 68 -6.86 12.06 10.13
C ARG A 68 -6.61 11.41 11.48
N ASN A 69 -7.06 12.03 12.57
CA ASN A 69 -6.89 11.50 13.92
C ASN A 69 -7.83 10.34 14.24
N VAL A 70 -9.05 10.34 13.69
CA VAL A 70 -9.98 9.20 13.80
C VAL A 70 -9.52 8.05 12.90
N LEU A 71 -9.01 8.37 11.71
CA LEU A 71 -8.43 7.43 10.76
C LEU A 71 -6.92 7.25 10.97
N GLN A 72 -6.47 7.13 12.22
CA GLN A 72 -5.07 6.79 12.50
C GLN A 72 -4.75 5.44 11.86
N SER A 73 -4.16 5.47 10.67
CA SER A 73 -3.73 4.28 9.96
C SER A 73 -2.33 3.88 10.40
N GLU A 74 -1.99 2.64 10.12
CA GLU A 74 -0.66 2.07 10.27
C GLU A 74 0.37 2.90 9.50
N MET A 75 -0.01 3.38 8.31
CA MET A 75 0.83 4.24 7.47
C MET A 75 1.06 5.61 8.11
N GLY A 76 0.02 6.21 8.69
CA GLY A 76 0.15 7.48 9.41
C GLY A 76 1.04 7.36 10.64
N ALA A 77 0.92 6.25 11.38
CA ALA A 77 1.81 5.94 12.49
C ALA A 77 3.26 5.72 12.03
N ALA A 78 3.46 5.01 10.91
CA ALA A 78 4.77 4.77 10.32
C ALA A 78 5.44 6.06 9.84
N ALA A 79 4.71 6.89 9.09
CA ALA A 79 5.19 8.16 8.57
C ALA A 79 5.60 9.13 9.69
N LYS A 80 4.77 9.22 10.74
CA LYS A 80 5.09 10.04 11.91
C LYS A 80 6.39 9.58 12.58
N LEU A 81 6.55 8.28 12.82
CA LEU A 81 7.75 7.75 13.46
C LEU A 81 9.00 7.86 12.58
N ALA A 82 8.86 7.70 11.26
CA ALA A 82 9.95 7.93 10.31
C ALA A 82 10.47 9.37 10.44
N GLN A 83 9.55 10.35 10.44
CA GLN A 83 9.90 11.76 10.61
C GLN A 83 10.55 12.05 11.98
N GLU A 84 10.00 11.49 13.06
CA GLU A 84 10.54 11.69 14.42
C GLU A 84 11.93 11.05 14.61
N SER A 85 12.23 9.96 13.91
CA SER A 85 13.51 9.25 13.96
C SER A 85 14.54 9.77 12.94
N GLY A 86 14.13 10.67 12.03
CA GLY A 86 14.98 11.14 10.94
C GLY A 86 15.20 10.10 9.82
N ALA A 87 14.43 9.01 9.82
CA ALA A 87 14.46 8.02 8.77
C ALA A 87 13.79 8.53 7.49
N GLU A 88 14.27 8.09 6.34
CA GLU A 88 13.67 8.42 5.05
C GLU A 88 12.26 7.83 4.94
N LEU A 89 11.28 8.63 4.49
CA LEU A 89 9.93 8.16 4.21
C LEU A 89 9.74 8.00 2.70
N VAL A 90 9.45 6.78 2.26
CA VAL A 90 9.25 6.43 0.85
C VAL A 90 7.80 5.97 0.62
N LEU A 91 7.19 6.44 -0.46
CA LEU A 91 5.88 6.00 -0.93
C LEU A 91 6.09 4.86 -1.94
N GLY A 92 5.71 3.64 -1.57
CA GLY A 92 6.07 2.42 -2.31
C GLY A 92 4.98 1.88 -3.23
N ASP A 93 3.82 2.52 -3.32
CA ASP A 93 2.69 2.03 -4.11
C ASP A 93 2.65 2.65 -5.52
N GLN A 94 2.02 1.96 -6.46
CA GLN A 94 1.83 2.43 -7.83
C GLN A 94 0.92 3.67 -7.85
N PRO A 95 1.15 4.63 -8.77
CA PRO A 95 0.22 5.73 -8.98
C PRO A 95 -1.20 5.23 -9.23
N ILE A 96 -2.19 5.83 -8.56
CA ILE A 96 -3.60 5.43 -8.69
C ILE A 96 -4.12 5.70 -10.11
N GLU A 97 -3.52 6.67 -10.79
CA GLU A 97 -3.83 7.06 -12.16
C GLU A 97 -3.59 5.88 -13.12
N GLU A 98 -2.48 5.17 -12.96
CA GLU A 98 -2.17 3.99 -13.78
C GLU A 98 -3.17 2.86 -13.54
N THR A 99 -3.55 2.64 -12.29
CA THR A 99 -4.61 1.66 -11.95
C THR A 99 -5.94 2.06 -12.58
N SER A 100 -6.28 3.35 -12.57
CA SER A 100 -7.53 3.85 -13.16
C SER A 100 -7.54 3.74 -14.68
N ASP A 101 -6.41 3.94 -15.34
CA ASP A 101 -6.27 3.75 -16.79
C ASP A 101 -6.46 2.29 -17.17
N ASP A 102 -5.89 1.36 -16.40
CA ASP A 102 -6.05 -0.07 -16.62
C ASP A 102 -7.48 -0.56 -16.36
N MET A 103 -8.17 0.01 -15.36
CA MET A 103 -9.60 -0.20 -15.18
C MET A 103 -10.41 0.31 -16.39
N GLY A 104 -10.06 1.49 -16.92
CA GLY A 104 -10.69 2.05 -18.11
C GLY A 104 -10.51 1.17 -19.35
N LYS A 105 -9.31 0.65 -19.57
CA LYS A 105 -9.04 -0.32 -20.65
C LYS A 105 -9.85 -1.59 -20.48
N THR A 106 -9.94 -2.12 -19.26
CA THR A 106 -10.72 -3.34 -18.96
C THR A 106 -12.21 -3.13 -19.22
N LEU A 107 -12.75 -1.97 -18.84
CA LEU A 107 -14.13 -1.59 -19.17
C LEU A 107 -14.34 -1.46 -20.67
N GLN A 108 -13.41 -0.84 -21.39
CA GLN A 108 -13.49 -0.73 -22.85
C GLN A 108 -13.49 -2.09 -23.52
N MET A 109 -12.59 -3.00 -23.09
CA MET A 109 -12.57 -4.39 -23.56
C MET A 109 -13.90 -5.11 -23.30
N THR A 110 -14.51 -4.88 -22.13
CA THR A 110 -15.81 -5.45 -21.79
C THR A 110 -16.91 -4.96 -22.73
N VAL A 111 -16.93 -3.64 -23.01
CA VAL A 111 -17.89 -3.04 -23.95
C VAL A 111 -17.69 -3.57 -25.36
N ASP A 112 -16.44 -3.71 -25.80
CA ASP A 112 -16.10 -4.22 -27.13
C ASP A 112 -16.49 -5.68 -27.28
N ASP A 113 -16.28 -6.51 -26.24
CA ASP A 113 -16.71 -7.91 -26.22
C ASP A 113 -18.23 -8.05 -26.20
N LEU A 114 -18.95 -7.17 -25.49
CA LEU A 114 -20.41 -7.15 -25.49
C LEU A 114 -20.98 -6.83 -26.89
N LYS A 115 -20.37 -5.87 -27.59
CA LYS A 115 -20.75 -5.43 -28.94
C LYS A 115 -20.31 -6.39 -30.05
N SER A 116 -19.49 -7.38 -29.71
CA SER A 116 -18.83 -8.30 -30.64
C SER A 116 -19.23 -9.77 -30.40
N PRO A 117 -20.55 -10.11 -30.39
CA PRO A 117 -21.02 -11.45 -30.02
C PRO A 117 -20.47 -12.55 -30.93
N LEU A 118 -20.43 -12.30 -32.24
CA LEU A 118 -20.08 -13.29 -33.26
C LEU A 118 -18.57 -13.40 -33.52
N SER A 119 -17.77 -12.42 -33.11
CA SER A 119 -16.29 -12.45 -33.20
C SER A 119 -15.63 -12.95 -31.91
N GLY A 120 -16.38 -13.69 -31.10
CA GLY A 120 -15.88 -14.38 -29.91
C GLY A 120 -15.92 -13.57 -28.62
N GLY A 121 -16.50 -12.36 -28.61
CA GLY A 121 -16.63 -11.54 -27.40
C GLY A 121 -17.47 -12.23 -26.32
N TRP A 122 -18.57 -12.87 -26.70
CA TRP A 122 -19.41 -13.62 -25.74
C TRP A 122 -18.73 -14.90 -25.25
N SER A 123 -17.86 -15.51 -26.06
CA SER A 123 -17.05 -16.65 -25.62
C SER A 123 -16.03 -16.23 -24.55
N ARG A 124 -15.45 -15.02 -24.66
CA ARG A 124 -14.53 -14.46 -23.65
C ARG A 124 -15.25 -14.09 -22.36
N ILE A 125 -16.42 -13.45 -22.46
CA ILE A 125 -17.27 -13.17 -21.30
C ILE A 125 -17.66 -14.48 -20.58
N ALA A 126 -18.04 -15.51 -21.33
CA ALA A 126 -18.39 -16.81 -20.75
C ALA A 126 -17.19 -17.47 -20.04
N SER A 127 -15.97 -17.35 -20.57
CA SER A 127 -14.77 -17.88 -19.89
C SER A 127 -14.41 -17.12 -18.62
N ASP A 128 -14.66 -15.80 -18.57
CA ASP A 128 -14.36 -14.98 -17.40
C ASP A 128 -15.34 -15.24 -16.24
N VAL A 129 -16.61 -15.55 -16.53
CA VAL A 129 -17.64 -15.82 -15.51
C VAL A 129 -17.49 -17.22 -14.88
N VAL A 130 -16.92 -18.18 -15.61
CA VAL A 130 -16.81 -19.58 -15.16
C VAL A 130 -15.51 -19.84 -14.37
N ARG A 131 -14.65 -18.84 -14.25
CA ARG A 131 -13.37 -18.92 -13.53
C ARG A 131 -13.49 -18.44 -12.08
#